data_AF-A0A847E5G4-F1
#
_entry.id   AF-A0A847E5G4-F1
#
_cell.length_a   1.000
_cell.length_b   1.000
_cell.length_c   1.000
_cell.angle_alpha   90.00
_cell.angle_beta   90.00
_cell.angle_gamma   90.00
#
_symmetry.space_group_name_H-M   'P 1'
#
loop_
_entity.id
_entity.type
_entity.pdbx_description
1 polymer ?
#
loop_
_entity_poly.entity_id
_entity_poly.type
_entity_poly.pdbx_seq_one_letter_code
_entity_poly.pdbx_strand_id
1 'polypeptide(L)'
;MTRLVLIVDDNRDNLYLLESLLTGHGFDVISAENGEEALVKARLNPPHLIVSDILMPVMDGYALCRACKLDDTLKQIPFVFYTATYTDEKDEKFSLALGADRFIIKPEVPDVLINVLSELLKAKKTSKPAVTKSTEEEMEFLRKHNEALFKKLDKKISDLEEANQVISLLEEKYRLYFEHVTDVVYTIDKDLKVLSMSPSVEKVMGYKPQDFIGKPVTDLGKILTPESLQQAIIDTDLILKGNTISATIYQFIARDGTIRYGEVSGSPIISNGQIIAIISVARDITDRKLTEDALRESEEKFRKILEDMEDVYFEVDITGMITFVNPSSCKKSGYTKEELLGMSFKQISVPDGIGQVMKYFGEIFQTG
;
A
#
# COMPACT_ATOMS: atom_id res chain seq x y z
N MET A 1 36.07 -22.71 -32.81
CA MET A 1 35.24 -21.66 -33.45
C MET A 1 34.07 -21.41 -32.53
N THR A 2 33.93 -20.18 -32.05
CA THR A 2 32.74 -19.71 -31.36
C THR A 2 31.55 -19.73 -32.33
N ARG A 3 30.36 -20.02 -31.82
CA ARG A 3 29.13 -20.12 -32.63
C ARG A 3 28.31 -18.86 -32.42
N LEU A 4 28.09 -18.13 -33.51
CA LEU A 4 27.26 -16.93 -33.56
C LEU A 4 25.76 -17.28 -33.46
N VAL A 5 25.04 -16.64 -32.53
CA VAL A 5 23.60 -16.75 -32.32
C VAL A 5 22.96 -15.38 -32.52
N LEU A 6 21.87 -15.31 -33.28
CA LEU A 6 21.04 -14.10 -33.39
C LEU A 6 19.85 -14.22 -32.45
N ILE A 7 19.75 -13.28 -31.51
CA ILE A 7 18.59 -13.13 -30.62
C ILE A 7 17.71 -11.98 -31.08
N VAL A 8 16.39 -12.16 -31.07
CA VAL A 8 15.43 -11.15 -31.53
C VAL A 8 14.28 -11.05 -30.53
N ASP A 9 14.09 -9.87 -29.94
CA ASP A 9 13.07 -9.58 -28.94
C ASP A 9 12.87 -8.06 -28.88
N ASP A 10 11.63 -7.59 -28.82
CA ASP A 10 11.32 -6.15 -28.78
C ASP A 10 11.53 -5.55 -27.38
N ASN A 11 11.72 -6.40 -26.37
CA ASN A 11 12.05 -5.97 -25.02
C ASN A 11 13.56 -6.06 -24.75
N ARG A 12 14.16 -4.92 -24.43
CA ARG A 12 15.61 -4.80 -24.13
C ARG A 12 16.06 -5.60 -22.92
N ASP A 13 15.21 -5.77 -21.91
CA ASP A 13 15.55 -6.55 -20.72
C ASP A 13 15.67 -8.04 -21.07
N ASN A 14 14.79 -8.53 -21.95
CA ASN A 14 14.86 -9.90 -22.47
C ASN A 14 16.12 -10.11 -23.31
N LEU A 15 16.44 -9.16 -24.20
CA LEU A 15 17.67 -9.20 -25.00
C LEU A 15 18.91 -9.25 -24.10
N TYR A 16 18.99 -8.36 -23.11
CA TYR A 16 20.11 -8.31 -22.17
C TYR A 16 20.28 -9.62 -21.39
N LEU A 17 19.16 -10.21 -20.93
CA LEU A 17 19.16 -11.49 -20.24
C LEU A 17 19.68 -12.62 -21.15
N LEU A 18 19.14 -12.72 -22.37
CA LEU A 18 19.55 -13.74 -23.34
C LEU A 18 21.01 -13.57 -23.77
N GLU A 19 21.46 -12.35 -24.01
CA GLU A 19 22.85 -12.04 -24.37
C GLU A 19 23.81 -12.44 -23.25
N SER A 20 23.48 -12.08 -22.01
CA SER A 20 24.29 -12.45 -20.83
C SER A 20 24.36 -13.95 -20.65
N LEU A 21 23.22 -14.64 -20.80
CA LEU A 21 23.13 -16.09 -20.66
C LEU A 21 23.95 -16.80 -21.74
N LEU A 22 23.79 -16.43 -23.00
CA LEU A 22 24.45 -17.10 -24.13
C LEU A 22 25.95 -16.80 -24.16
N THR A 23 26.35 -15.56 -23.90
CA THR A 23 27.77 -15.19 -23.82
C THR A 23 28.47 -15.91 -22.68
N GLY A 24 27.81 -16.06 -21.53
CA GLY A 24 28.29 -16.85 -20.39
C GLY A 24 28.52 -18.33 -20.71
N HIS A 25 27.84 -18.87 -21.72
CA HIS A 25 27.99 -20.24 -22.21
C HIS A 25 28.88 -20.35 -23.48
N GLY A 26 29.59 -19.28 -23.85
CA GLY A 26 30.59 -19.28 -24.91
C GLY A 26 30.05 -19.12 -26.34
N PHE A 27 28.83 -18.60 -26.49
CA PHE A 27 28.27 -18.18 -27.78
C PHE A 27 28.66 -16.72 -28.07
N ASP A 28 28.89 -16.41 -29.35
CA ASP A 28 28.91 -15.03 -29.80
C ASP A 28 27.46 -14.62 -30.08
N VAL A 29 27.04 -13.43 -29.65
CA VAL A 29 25.65 -12.98 -29.76
C VAL A 29 25.55 -11.73 -30.60
N ILE A 30 24.58 -11.71 -31.50
CA ILE A 30 24.07 -10.49 -32.12
C ILE A 30 22.59 -10.35 -31.75
N SER A 31 22.15 -9.14 -31.46
CA SER A 31 20.77 -8.85 -31.05
C SER A 31 20.06 -7.98 -32.08
N ALA A 32 18.72 -8.05 -32.13
CA ALA A 32 17.85 -7.18 -32.93
C ALA A 32 16.52 -6.96 -32.18
N GLU A 33 15.90 -5.79 -32.35
CA GLU A 33 14.67 -5.41 -31.65
C GLU A 33 13.39 -5.78 -32.44
N ASN A 34 13.53 -6.22 -33.70
CA ASN A 34 12.42 -6.67 -34.54
C ASN A 34 12.90 -7.58 -35.68
N GLY A 35 11.95 -8.21 -36.37
CA GLY A 35 12.25 -9.15 -37.46
C GLY A 35 12.93 -8.53 -38.69
N GLU A 36 12.66 -7.26 -39.01
CA GLU A 36 13.23 -6.62 -40.20
C GLU A 36 14.72 -6.34 -39.99
N GLU A 37 15.06 -5.79 -38.83
CA GLU A 37 16.45 -5.60 -38.39
C GLU A 37 17.20 -6.94 -38.30
N ALA A 38 16.56 -7.96 -37.71
CA ALA A 38 17.12 -9.30 -37.60
C ALA A 38 17.45 -9.89 -38.98
N LEU A 39 16.53 -9.74 -39.95
CA LEU A 39 16.73 -10.26 -41.30
C LEU A 39 17.90 -9.57 -42.01
N VAL A 40 18.02 -8.24 -41.86
CA VAL A 40 19.16 -7.48 -42.40
C VAL A 40 20.48 -7.97 -41.77
N LYS A 41 20.52 -8.09 -40.44
CA LYS A 41 21.71 -8.56 -39.72
C LYS A 41 22.09 -10.00 -40.10
N ALA A 42 21.10 -10.89 -40.22
CA ALA A 42 21.31 -12.28 -40.60
C ALA A 42 21.88 -12.41 -42.03
N ARG A 43 21.47 -11.56 -42.97
CA ARG A 43 22.03 -11.55 -44.33
C ARG A 43 23.45 -11.02 -44.40
N LEU A 44 23.76 -10.00 -43.61
CA LEU A 44 25.10 -9.40 -43.56
C LEU A 44 26.12 -10.32 -42.89
N ASN A 45 25.70 -10.99 -41.80
CA ASN A 45 26.55 -11.92 -41.06
C ASN A 45 25.72 -13.16 -40.65
N PRO A 46 25.66 -14.20 -41.51
CA PRO A 46 24.84 -15.38 -41.28
C PRO A 46 25.14 -16.06 -39.93
N PRO A 47 24.17 -16.10 -38.99
CA PRO A 47 24.35 -16.76 -37.71
C PRO A 47 24.29 -18.28 -37.86
N HIS A 48 24.73 -19.00 -36.84
CA HIS A 48 24.60 -20.45 -36.76
C HIS A 48 23.24 -20.90 -36.21
N LEU A 49 22.48 -19.99 -35.59
CA LEU A 49 21.19 -20.23 -34.95
C LEU A 49 20.47 -18.89 -34.78
N ILE A 50 19.14 -18.89 -34.94
CA ILE A 50 18.28 -17.74 -34.64
C ILE A 50 17.33 -18.13 -33.51
N VAL A 51 17.23 -17.27 -32.50
CA VAL A 51 16.27 -17.35 -31.39
C VAL A 51 15.43 -16.08 -31.43
N SER A 52 14.11 -16.22 -31.59
CA SER A 52 13.22 -15.07 -31.79
C SER A 52 12.00 -15.17 -30.89
N ASP A 53 11.61 -14.06 -30.27
CA ASP A 53 10.22 -13.92 -29.84
C ASP A 53 9.31 -13.89 -31.08
N ILE A 54 8.05 -14.21 -30.89
CA ILE A 54 7.06 -14.23 -31.95
C ILE A 54 6.37 -12.88 -32.06
N LEU A 55 5.96 -12.27 -30.95
CA LEU A 55 5.29 -10.97 -31.00
C LEU A 55 6.33 -9.86 -30.93
N MET A 56 6.54 -9.18 -32.05
CA MET A 56 7.43 -8.03 -32.14
C MET A 56 6.81 -7.00 -33.11
N PRO A 57 7.06 -5.70 -32.92
CA PRO A 57 6.59 -4.66 -33.84
C PRO A 57 7.34 -4.75 -35.18
N VAL A 58 6.82 -4.05 -36.20
CA VAL A 58 7.38 -3.95 -37.56
C VAL A 58 7.35 -5.27 -38.34
N MET A 59 8.10 -6.28 -37.88
CA MET A 59 8.09 -7.64 -38.41
C MET A 59 8.13 -8.61 -37.23
N ASP A 60 7.12 -9.45 -37.14
CA ASP A 60 6.97 -10.43 -36.09
C ASP A 60 7.85 -11.68 -36.34
N GLY A 61 7.96 -12.56 -35.35
CA GLY A 61 8.80 -13.75 -35.46
C GLY A 61 8.30 -14.74 -36.50
N TYR A 62 6.99 -14.84 -36.75
CA TYR A 62 6.47 -15.70 -37.80
C TYR A 62 6.89 -15.20 -39.19
N ALA A 63 6.74 -13.90 -39.47
CA ALA A 63 7.20 -13.31 -40.71
C ALA A 63 8.72 -13.45 -40.88
N LEU A 64 9.50 -13.24 -39.81
CA LEU A 64 10.94 -13.45 -39.82
C LEU A 64 11.31 -14.90 -40.14
N CYS A 65 10.73 -15.87 -39.44
CA CYS A 65 11.01 -17.29 -39.65
C CYS A 65 10.72 -17.68 -41.10
N ARG A 66 9.56 -17.27 -41.62
CA ARG A 66 9.17 -17.49 -43.02
C ARG A 66 10.17 -16.87 -43.99
N ALA A 67 10.56 -15.61 -43.76
CA ALA A 67 11.54 -14.91 -44.59
C ALA A 67 12.91 -15.61 -44.60
N CYS A 68 13.39 -16.06 -43.44
CA CYS A 68 14.63 -16.84 -43.34
C CYS A 68 14.55 -18.17 -44.09
N LYS A 69 13.42 -18.89 -43.99
CA LYS A 69 13.25 -20.20 -44.63
C LYS A 69 13.05 -20.12 -46.15
N LEU A 70 12.65 -18.95 -46.66
CA LEU A 70 12.57 -18.64 -48.09
C LEU A 70 13.89 -18.10 -48.68
N ASP A 71 14.83 -17.69 -47.84
CA ASP A 71 16.12 -17.13 -48.27
C ASP A 71 17.15 -18.26 -48.49
N ASP A 72 17.76 -18.32 -49.68
CA ASP A 72 18.70 -19.39 -50.04
C ASP A 72 19.93 -19.46 -49.11
N THR A 73 20.31 -18.32 -48.52
CA THR A 73 21.46 -18.23 -47.62
C THR A 73 21.10 -18.57 -46.18
N LEU A 74 19.85 -18.33 -45.76
CA LEU A 74 19.41 -18.49 -44.37
C LEU A 74 18.55 -19.74 -44.12
N LYS A 75 18.00 -20.37 -45.16
CA LYS A 75 17.03 -21.46 -45.02
C LYS A 75 17.51 -22.67 -44.23
N GLN A 76 18.84 -22.89 -44.19
CA GLN A 76 19.46 -23.98 -43.44
C GLN A 76 19.78 -23.63 -41.98
N ILE A 77 19.66 -22.36 -41.59
CA ILE A 77 19.93 -21.92 -40.22
C ILE A 77 18.80 -22.42 -39.32
N PRO A 78 19.11 -23.10 -38.20
CA PRO A 78 18.10 -23.52 -37.25
C PRO A 78 17.40 -22.30 -36.63
N PHE A 79 16.06 -22.36 -36.55
CA PHE A 79 15.23 -21.28 -36.06
C PHE A 79 14.46 -21.75 -34.83
N VAL A 80 14.58 -21.02 -33.73
CA VAL A 80 13.94 -21.32 -32.45
C VAL A 80 13.01 -20.18 -32.09
N PHE A 81 11.74 -20.50 -31.86
CA PHE A 81 10.84 -19.57 -31.22
C PHE A 81 11.01 -19.64 -29.71
N TYR A 82 11.20 -18.48 -29.08
CA TYR A 82 11.34 -18.34 -27.64
C TYR A 82 10.37 -17.28 -27.14
N THR A 83 9.20 -17.71 -26.64
CA THR A 83 8.06 -16.80 -26.43
C THR A 83 7.35 -17.04 -25.10
N ALA A 84 6.83 -15.97 -24.48
CA ALA A 84 6.01 -16.05 -23.27
C ALA A 84 4.51 -16.19 -23.54
N THR A 85 4.09 -16.02 -24.80
CA THR A 85 2.69 -15.67 -25.09
C THR A 85 1.94 -16.71 -25.94
N TYR A 86 2.62 -17.70 -26.51
CA TYR A 86 2.03 -18.79 -27.29
C TYR A 86 2.24 -20.10 -26.53
N THR A 87 1.17 -20.75 -26.06
CA THR A 87 1.25 -21.96 -25.21
C THR A 87 0.27 -23.05 -25.62
N ASP A 88 -0.53 -22.83 -26.67
CA ASP A 88 -1.48 -23.82 -27.17
C ASP A 88 -0.78 -24.77 -28.16
N GLU A 89 -1.13 -26.08 -28.13
CA GLU A 89 -0.55 -27.07 -29.06
C GLU A 89 -0.67 -26.70 -30.55
N LYS A 90 -1.68 -25.88 -30.90
CA LYS A 90 -1.89 -25.43 -32.27
C LYS A 90 -0.82 -24.43 -32.71
N ASP A 91 -0.34 -23.60 -31.81
CA ASP A 91 0.68 -22.59 -32.08
C ASP A 91 2.04 -23.25 -32.27
N GLU A 92 2.36 -24.27 -31.47
CA GLU A 92 3.56 -25.09 -31.65
C GLU A 92 3.51 -25.84 -32.99
N LYS A 93 2.38 -26.50 -33.31
CA LYS A 93 2.19 -27.19 -34.60
C LYS A 93 2.34 -26.24 -35.78
N PHE A 94 1.79 -25.03 -35.68
CA PHE A 94 1.91 -23.99 -36.71
C PHE A 94 3.37 -23.50 -36.85
N SER A 95 4.04 -23.25 -35.73
CA SER A 95 5.44 -22.82 -35.69
C SER A 95 6.38 -23.82 -36.35
N LEU A 96 6.19 -25.12 -36.05
CA LEU A 96 6.97 -26.20 -36.66
C LEU A 96 6.64 -26.36 -38.15
N ALA A 97 5.37 -26.17 -38.56
CA ALA A 97 4.98 -26.22 -39.97
C ALA A 97 5.59 -25.06 -40.79
N LEU A 98 5.88 -23.92 -40.15
CA LEU A 98 6.53 -22.76 -40.78
C LEU A 98 8.02 -22.99 -41.09
N GLY A 99 8.61 -24.03 -40.50
CA GLY A 99 10.03 -24.36 -40.66
C GLY A 99 10.88 -24.02 -39.43
N ALA A 100 10.27 -23.65 -38.30
CA ALA A 100 11.00 -23.58 -37.04
C ALA A 100 11.44 -24.98 -36.60
N ASP A 101 12.64 -25.04 -36.02
CA ASP A 101 13.26 -26.27 -35.58
C ASP A 101 12.85 -26.60 -34.14
N ARG A 102 12.59 -25.57 -33.31
CA ARG A 102 12.07 -25.70 -31.94
C ARG A 102 11.16 -24.55 -31.57
N PHE A 103 10.31 -24.81 -30.59
CA PHE A 103 9.42 -23.86 -29.96
C PHE A 103 9.59 -24.01 -28.44
N ILE A 104 9.90 -22.92 -27.76
CA ILE A 104 10.24 -22.88 -26.34
C ILE A 104 9.39 -21.80 -25.66
N ILE A 105 8.76 -22.17 -24.54
CA ILE A 105 7.90 -21.28 -23.75
C ILE A 105 8.73 -20.65 -22.62
N LYS A 106 8.73 -19.31 -22.51
CA LYS A 106 9.29 -18.59 -21.36
C LYS A 106 8.42 -18.85 -20.11
N PRO A 107 8.97 -18.99 -18.90
CA PRO A 107 10.37 -18.96 -18.53
C PRO A 107 10.87 -20.38 -18.26
N GLU A 108 11.25 -21.13 -19.29
CA GLU A 108 12.01 -22.37 -19.05
C GLU A 108 13.35 -22.07 -18.35
N VAL A 109 13.79 -23.01 -17.53
CA VAL A 109 15.04 -22.91 -16.78
C VAL A 109 16.21 -22.70 -17.77
N PRO A 110 17.16 -21.78 -17.50
CA PRO A 110 18.24 -21.44 -18.43
C PRO A 110 18.99 -22.64 -19.03
N ASP A 111 19.19 -23.71 -18.23
CA ASP A 111 19.86 -24.94 -18.67
C ASP A 111 19.10 -25.66 -19.79
N VAL A 112 17.76 -25.63 -19.77
CA VAL A 112 16.92 -26.26 -20.80
C VAL A 112 17.11 -25.56 -22.14
N LEU A 113 17.06 -24.22 -22.14
CA LEU A 113 17.33 -23.41 -23.33
C LEU A 113 18.71 -23.74 -23.90
N ILE A 114 19.77 -23.65 -23.08
CA ILE A 114 21.14 -23.90 -23.53
C ILE A 114 21.33 -25.32 -24.08
N ASN A 115 20.72 -26.33 -23.45
CA ASN A 115 20.77 -27.71 -23.94
C ASN A 115 20.10 -27.84 -25.31
N VAL A 116 18.90 -27.27 -25.48
CA VAL A 116 18.19 -27.30 -26.76
C VAL A 116 18.99 -26.61 -27.87
N LEU A 117 19.56 -25.43 -27.59
CA LEU A 117 20.38 -24.71 -28.57
C LEU A 117 21.65 -25.50 -28.94
N SER A 118 22.30 -26.11 -27.94
CA SER A 118 23.51 -26.91 -28.13
C SER A 118 23.25 -28.17 -28.94
N GLU A 119 22.11 -28.83 -28.74
CA GLU A 119 21.67 -29.98 -29.53
C GLU A 119 21.43 -29.61 -30.99
N LEU A 120 20.69 -28.53 -31.24
CA LEU A 120 20.42 -28.04 -32.60
C LEU A 120 21.70 -27.73 -33.37
N LEU A 121 22.67 -27.10 -32.70
CA LEU A 121 23.95 -26.77 -33.33
C LEU A 121 24.86 -28.00 -33.52
N LYS A 122 24.65 -29.12 -32.79
CA LYS A 122 25.39 -30.38 -32.97
C LYS A 122 24.77 -31.27 -34.05
N ALA A 123 23.45 -31.24 -34.20
CA ALA A 123 22.73 -32.03 -35.19
C ALA A 123 23.01 -31.50 -36.61
N LYS A 124 23.96 -32.11 -37.33
CA LYS A 124 24.13 -31.91 -38.79
C LYS A 124 22.96 -32.54 -39.57
N LYS A 125 21.74 -32.02 -39.43
CA LYS A 125 20.60 -32.36 -40.28
C LYS A 125 20.11 -31.12 -41.00
N THR A 126 19.99 -31.26 -42.31
CA THR A 126 19.29 -30.37 -43.24
C THR A 126 17.99 -29.90 -42.61
N SER A 127 17.80 -28.59 -42.50
CA SER A 127 16.49 -28.04 -42.21
C SER A 127 15.51 -28.60 -43.24
N LYS A 128 14.27 -28.90 -42.83
CA LYS A 128 13.24 -29.21 -43.82
C LYS A 128 13.13 -27.98 -44.73
N PRO A 129 13.36 -28.10 -46.05
CA PRO A 129 13.15 -26.99 -46.95
C PRO A 129 11.70 -26.52 -46.79
N ALA A 130 11.51 -25.21 -46.65
CA ALA A 130 10.18 -24.63 -46.71
C ALA A 130 9.52 -25.05 -48.03
N VAL A 131 8.25 -25.43 -47.91
CA VAL A 131 7.40 -25.88 -48.99
C VAL A 131 7.35 -24.82 -50.09
N THR A 132 7.55 -25.24 -51.33
CA THR A 132 7.53 -24.38 -52.52
C THR A 132 6.10 -23.98 -52.88
N LYS A 133 5.82 -22.68 -52.77
CA LYS A 133 4.86 -21.85 -53.54
C LYS A 133 3.60 -22.54 -54.08
N SER A 134 2.52 -22.50 -53.30
CA SER A 134 1.17 -22.28 -53.84
C SER A 134 0.55 -21.02 -53.20
N THR A 135 -0.24 -20.27 -53.97
CA THR A 135 -0.99 -19.10 -53.47
C THR A 135 -1.94 -19.49 -52.32
N GLU A 136 -2.38 -20.75 -52.30
CA GLU A 136 -3.25 -21.33 -51.26
C GLU A 136 -2.53 -21.50 -49.92
N GLU A 137 -1.27 -21.93 -49.91
CA GLU A 137 -0.47 -22.05 -48.67
C GLU A 137 -0.17 -20.69 -48.04
N GLU A 138 0.03 -19.66 -48.88
CA GLU A 138 0.26 -18.29 -48.42
C GLU A 138 -1.01 -17.67 -47.80
N MET A 139 -2.17 -17.91 -48.41
CA MET A 139 -3.46 -17.51 -47.83
C MET A 139 -3.76 -18.26 -46.53
N GLU A 140 -3.47 -19.55 -46.46
CA GLU A 140 -3.69 -20.35 -45.24
C GLU A 140 -2.73 -19.95 -44.11
N PHE A 141 -1.48 -19.58 -44.44
CA PHE A 141 -0.53 -19.00 -43.48
C PHE A 141 -1.05 -17.68 -42.93
N LEU A 142 -1.43 -16.73 -43.81
CA LEU A 142 -1.94 -15.42 -43.39
C LEU A 142 -3.21 -15.55 -42.55
N ARG A 143 -4.10 -16.50 -42.89
CA ARG A 143 -5.31 -16.78 -42.13
C ARG A 143 -4.99 -17.25 -40.71
N LYS A 144 -4.14 -18.27 -40.56
CA LYS A 144 -3.76 -18.82 -39.25
C LYS A 144 -2.97 -17.81 -38.41
N HIS A 145 -2.09 -17.05 -39.04
CA HIS A 145 -1.32 -15.99 -38.39
C HIS A 145 -2.25 -14.89 -37.84
N ASN A 146 -3.19 -14.42 -38.65
CA ASN A 146 -4.19 -13.43 -38.22
C ASN A 146 -5.09 -13.99 -37.10
N GLU A 147 -5.58 -15.23 -37.22
CA GLU A 147 -6.38 -15.88 -36.16
C GLU A 147 -5.64 -15.92 -34.81
N ALA A 148 -4.35 -16.26 -34.82
CA ALA A 148 -3.54 -16.28 -33.62
C ALA A 148 -3.31 -14.88 -33.02
N LEU A 149 -3.10 -13.87 -33.87
CA LEU A 149 -2.99 -12.47 -33.43
C LEU A 149 -4.29 -11.94 -32.83
N PHE A 150 -5.44 -12.17 -33.48
CA PHE A 150 -6.75 -11.72 -33.00
C PHE A 150 -7.08 -12.31 -31.63
N LYS A 151 -6.92 -13.62 -31.45
CA LYS A 151 -7.16 -14.29 -30.16
C LYS A 151 -6.37 -13.66 -29.00
N LYS A 152 -5.18 -13.15 -29.27
CA LYS A 152 -4.31 -12.52 -28.26
C LYS A 152 -4.66 -11.08 -27.99
N LEU A 153 -5.01 -10.34 -29.03
CA LEU A 153 -5.52 -9.00 -28.87
C LEU A 153 -6.79 -9.03 -28.02
N ASP A 154 -7.69 -9.96 -28.29
CA ASP A 154 -8.90 -10.19 -27.50
C ASP A 154 -8.59 -10.51 -26.04
N LYS A 155 -7.61 -11.39 -25.78
CA LYS A 155 -7.18 -11.70 -24.40
C LYS A 155 -6.62 -10.47 -23.68
N LYS A 156 -5.71 -9.71 -24.32
CA LYS A 156 -5.15 -8.48 -23.71
C LYS A 156 -6.21 -7.43 -23.44
N ILE A 157 -7.19 -7.28 -24.34
CA ILE A 157 -8.32 -6.37 -24.15
C ILE A 157 -9.15 -6.83 -22.94
N SER A 158 -9.47 -8.11 -22.84
CA SER A 158 -10.22 -8.67 -21.70
C SER A 158 -9.47 -8.46 -20.37
N ASP A 159 -8.17 -8.79 -20.31
CA ASP A 159 -7.35 -8.62 -19.10
C ASP A 159 -7.28 -7.13 -18.69
N LEU A 160 -7.19 -6.22 -19.68
CA LEU A 160 -7.16 -4.78 -19.44
C LEU A 160 -8.51 -4.25 -18.96
N GLU A 161 -9.62 -4.73 -19.52
CA GLU A 161 -10.96 -4.40 -19.08
C GLU A 161 -11.21 -4.84 -17.64
N GLU A 162 -10.80 -6.06 -17.28
CA GLU A 162 -10.88 -6.56 -15.90
C GLU A 162 -10.04 -5.71 -14.93
N ALA A 163 -8.78 -5.40 -15.30
CA ALA A 163 -7.92 -4.55 -14.47
C ALA A 163 -8.52 -3.15 -14.26
N ASN A 164 -9.06 -2.54 -15.32
CA ASN A 164 -9.72 -1.24 -15.25
C ASN A 164 -10.98 -1.28 -14.36
N GLN A 165 -11.77 -2.35 -14.44
CA GLN A 165 -12.93 -2.54 -13.55
C GLN A 165 -12.48 -2.65 -12.07
N VAL A 166 -11.44 -3.42 -11.79
CA VAL A 166 -10.88 -3.54 -10.43
C VAL A 166 -10.38 -2.20 -9.90
N ILE A 167 -9.68 -1.42 -10.72
CA ILE A 167 -9.22 -0.08 -10.35
C ILE A 167 -10.41 0.83 -10.04
N SER A 168 -11.43 0.85 -10.90
CA SER A 168 -12.62 1.68 -10.70
C SER A 168 -13.37 1.31 -9.41
N LEU A 169 -13.53 0.01 -9.12
CA LEU A 169 -14.14 -0.47 -7.88
C LEU A 169 -13.32 -0.08 -6.64
N LEU A 170 -11.99 -0.16 -6.72
CA LEU A 170 -11.11 0.25 -5.63
C LEU A 170 -11.21 1.76 -5.39
N GLU A 171 -11.17 2.58 -6.45
CA GLU A 171 -11.33 4.04 -6.35
C GLU A 171 -12.66 4.41 -5.69
N GLU A 172 -13.76 3.77 -6.08
CA GLU A 172 -15.07 3.97 -5.47
C GLU A 172 -15.09 3.56 -3.99
N LYS A 173 -14.50 2.40 -3.66
CA LYS A 173 -14.39 1.95 -2.27
C LYS A 173 -13.60 2.94 -1.41
N TYR A 174 -12.46 3.43 -1.89
CA TYR A 174 -11.66 4.44 -1.19
C TYR A 174 -12.40 5.76 -1.05
N ARG A 175 -13.12 6.20 -2.09
CA ARG A 175 -13.97 7.40 -2.05
C ARG A 175 -15.01 7.28 -0.94
N LEU A 176 -15.73 6.16 -0.85
CA LEU A 176 -16.73 5.94 0.19
C LEU A 176 -16.13 5.93 1.60
N TYR A 177 -14.99 5.27 1.81
CA TYR A 177 -14.31 5.33 3.11
C TYR A 177 -13.89 6.73 3.48
N PHE A 178 -13.37 7.49 2.52
CA PHE A 178 -12.93 8.87 2.73
C PHE A 178 -14.10 9.84 2.95
N GLU A 179 -15.26 9.62 2.34
CA GLU A 179 -16.46 10.45 2.52
C GLU A 179 -17.16 10.18 3.86
N HIS A 180 -17.10 8.94 4.36
CA HIS A 180 -17.79 8.52 5.58
C HIS A 180 -16.91 8.45 6.84
N VAL A 181 -15.61 8.72 6.73
CA VAL A 181 -14.72 8.80 7.89
C VAL A 181 -15.20 9.90 8.86
N THR A 182 -15.14 9.62 10.16
CA THR A 182 -15.49 10.58 11.22
C THR A 182 -14.34 11.51 11.54
N ASP A 183 -13.13 10.96 11.58
CA ASP A 183 -11.89 11.70 11.84
C ASP A 183 -11.54 12.57 10.61
N VAL A 184 -10.82 13.68 10.81
CA VAL A 184 -10.39 14.53 9.70
C VAL A 184 -9.13 13.94 9.09
N VAL A 185 -9.26 13.42 7.88
CA VAL A 185 -8.15 12.85 7.09
C VAL A 185 -7.72 13.89 6.06
N TYR A 186 -6.43 14.19 5.99
CA TYR A 186 -5.90 15.08 4.98
C TYR A 186 -4.54 14.61 4.48
N THR A 187 -4.26 14.94 3.23
CA THR A 187 -3.00 14.61 2.58
C THR A 187 -2.32 15.88 2.12
N ILE A 188 -1.02 15.99 2.33
CA ILE A 188 -0.19 17.07 1.79
C ILE A 188 0.84 16.50 0.81
N ASP A 189 1.09 17.19 -0.29
CA ASP A 189 2.11 16.81 -1.27
C ASP A 189 3.53 17.22 -0.80
N LYS A 190 4.53 16.83 -1.60
CA LYS A 190 5.95 17.18 -1.37
C LYS A 190 6.25 18.69 -1.36
N ASP A 191 5.39 19.49 -1.99
CA ASP A 191 5.51 20.95 -2.06
C ASP A 191 4.75 21.64 -0.91
N LEU A 192 4.34 20.84 0.09
CA LEU A 192 3.59 21.27 1.26
C LEU A 192 2.26 21.93 0.91
N LYS A 193 1.56 21.43 -0.11
CA LYS A 193 0.18 21.83 -0.43
C LYS A 193 -0.79 20.74 -0.03
N VAL A 194 -1.97 21.14 0.44
CA VAL A 194 -3.04 20.21 0.77
C VAL A 194 -3.60 19.61 -0.52
N LEU A 195 -3.41 18.31 -0.72
CA LEU A 195 -3.88 17.56 -1.88
C LEU A 195 -5.34 17.10 -1.70
N SER A 196 -5.68 16.64 -0.50
CA SER A 196 -7.03 16.20 -0.16
C SER A 196 -7.36 16.45 1.30
N MET A 197 -8.66 16.57 1.60
CA MET A 197 -9.18 16.68 2.95
C MET A 197 -10.59 16.08 3.00
N SER A 198 -10.86 15.26 4.03
CA SER A 198 -12.13 14.55 4.17
C SER A 198 -13.27 15.51 4.50
N PRO A 199 -14.51 15.22 4.07
CA PRO A 199 -15.69 16.05 4.37
C PRO A 199 -15.98 16.20 5.87
N SER A 200 -15.46 15.29 6.71
CA SER A 200 -15.59 15.38 8.17
C SER A 200 -15.08 16.70 8.76
N VAL A 201 -14.15 17.40 8.10
CA VAL A 201 -13.68 18.72 8.53
C VAL A 201 -14.83 19.73 8.65
N GLU A 202 -15.88 19.62 7.83
CA GLU A 202 -17.04 20.51 7.90
C GLU A 202 -17.88 20.24 9.14
N LYS A 203 -18.05 18.97 9.50
CA LYS A 203 -18.80 18.58 10.71
C LYS A 203 -18.03 18.89 11.99
N VAL A 204 -16.72 18.66 11.99
CA VAL A 204 -15.86 18.82 13.18
C VAL A 204 -15.46 20.27 13.41
N MET A 205 -15.07 20.98 12.34
CA MET A 205 -14.44 22.30 12.43
C MET A 205 -15.26 23.44 11.79
N GLY A 206 -16.32 23.12 11.02
CA GLY A 206 -17.15 24.13 10.33
C GLY A 206 -16.54 24.70 9.05
N TYR A 207 -15.37 24.21 8.61
CA TYR A 207 -14.72 24.62 7.37
C TYR A 207 -15.03 23.64 6.24
N LYS A 208 -15.04 24.11 4.99
CA LYS A 208 -15.20 23.22 3.84
C LYS A 208 -13.83 22.67 3.43
N PRO A 209 -13.73 21.43 2.92
CA PRO A 209 -12.48 20.90 2.37
C PRO A 209 -11.82 21.83 1.34
N GLN A 210 -12.64 22.47 0.50
CA GLN A 210 -12.21 23.42 -0.53
C GLN A 210 -11.55 24.69 0.04
N ASP A 211 -11.75 24.99 1.32
CA ASP A 211 -11.07 26.09 1.99
C ASP A 211 -9.57 25.80 2.17
N PHE A 212 -9.13 24.54 2.03
CA PHE A 212 -7.75 24.11 2.23
C PHE A 212 -7.13 23.45 1.00
N ILE A 213 -7.90 22.66 0.24
CA ILE A 213 -7.38 21.92 -0.92
C ILE A 213 -6.72 22.88 -1.94
N GLY A 214 -5.51 22.52 -2.37
CA GLY A 214 -4.67 23.29 -3.28
C GLY A 214 -3.89 24.44 -2.62
N LYS A 215 -4.16 24.75 -1.34
CA LYS A 215 -3.46 25.81 -0.61
C LYS A 215 -2.23 25.26 0.11
N PRO A 216 -1.22 26.11 0.39
CA PRO A 216 -0.09 25.74 1.23
C PRO A 216 -0.55 25.26 2.60
N VAL A 217 0.14 24.28 3.19
CA VAL A 217 -0.14 23.74 4.53
C VAL A 217 -0.05 24.80 5.61
N THR A 218 0.67 25.89 5.37
CA THR A 218 0.73 27.06 6.27
C THR A 218 -0.63 27.73 6.47
N ASP A 219 -1.58 27.56 5.55
CA ASP A 219 -2.97 28.02 5.74
C ASP A 219 -3.70 27.20 6.80
N LEU A 220 -3.31 25.94 7.06
CA LEU A 220 -3.77 25.20 8.24
C LEU A 220 -3.25 25.81 9.54
N GLY A 221 -2.15 26.57 9.49
CA GLY A 221 -1.68 27.33 10.66
C GLY A 221 -2.64 28.40 11.14
N LYS A 222 -3.61 28.83 10.31
CA LYS A 222 -4.66 29.79 10.69
C LYS A 222 -5.73 29.17 11.60
N ILE A 223 -5.84 27.84 11.58
CA ILE A 223 -6.80 27.09 12.40
C ILE A 223 -6.11 26.37 13.57
N LEU A 224 -4.89 26.76 13.92
CA LEU A 224 -4.12 26.21 15.03
C LEU A 224 -3.77 27.32 16.01
N THR A 225 -3.66 26.98 17.30
CA THR A 225 -3.03 27.88 18.27
C THR A 225 -1.54 28.05 17.96
N PRO A 226 -0.89 29.17 18.37
CA PRO A 226 0.53 29.39 18.13
C PRO A 226 1.42 28.24 18.61
N GLU A 227 1.12 27.66 19.77
CA GLU A 227 1.84 26.53 20.35
C GLU A 227 1.66 25.27 19.50
N SER A 228 0.43 24.97 19.09
CA SER A 228 0.13 23.80 18.25
C SER A 228 0.71 23.92 16.85
N LEU A 229 0.78 25.14 16.30
CA LEU A 229 1.42 25.42 15.03
C LEU A 229 2.93 25.10 15.08
N GLN A 230 3.61 25.49 16.16
CA GLN A 230 5.04 25.16 16.32
C GLN A 230 5.26 23.65 16.37
N GLN A 231 4.42 22.93 17.12
CA GLN A 231 4.51 21.47 17.19
C GLN A 231 4.22 20.82 15.84
N ALA A 232 3.19 21.28 15.12
CA ALA A 232 2.84 20.76 13.80
C ALA A 232 3.96 20.93 12.77
N ILE A 233 4.75 22.01 12.84
CA ILE A 233 5.92 22.23 11.99
C ILE A 233 7.00 21.18 12.27
N ILE A 234 7.30 20.92 13.55
CA ILE A 234 8.28 19.92 13.97
C ILE A 234 7.86 18.53 13.51
N ASP A 235 6.60 18.18 13.76
CA ASP A 235 6.03 16.89 13.40
C ASP A 235 6.03 16.67 11.88
N THR A 236 5.71 17.72 11.10
CA THR A 236 5.77 17.65 9.63
C THR A 236 7.20 17.41 9.13
N ASP A 237 8.20 18.11 9.68
CA ASP A 237 9.62 17.90 9.33
C ASP A 237 10.09 16.48 9.66
N LEU A 238 9.64 15.90 10.78
CA LEU A 238 9.94 14.51 11.13
C LEU A 238 9.38 13.52 10.12
N ILE A 239 8.14 13.72 9.66
CA ILE A 239 7.51 12.85 8.67
C ILE A 239 8.19 12.97 7.30
N LEU A 240 8.58 14.19 6.88
CA LEU A 240 9.34 14.41 5.64
C LEU A 240 10.71 13.71 5.66
N LYS A 241 11.26 13.42 6.83
CA LYS A 241 12.48 12.62 7.03
C LYS A 241 12.23 11.12 7.07
N GLY A 242 10.99 10.67 6.84
CA GLY A 242 10.59 9.27 6.79
C GLY A 242 10.09 8.69 8.12
N ASN A 243 9.91 9.51 9.16
CA ASN A 243 9.37 9.04 10.45
C ASN A 243 7.84 9.05 10.43
N THR A 244 7.23 8.49 11.47
CA THR A 244 5.78 8.54 11.69
C THR A 244 5.50 9.20 13.02
N ILE A 245 4.38 9.92 13.10
CA ILE A 245 3.84 10.43 14.37
C ILE A 245 2.60 9.60 14.72
N SER A 246 2.59 9.04 15.93
CA SER A 246 1.51 8.12 16.35
C SER A 246 0.34 8.83 16.99
N ALA A 247 0.60 9.86 17.80
CA ALA A 247 -0.43 10.64 18.49
C ALA A 247 0.19 11.91 19.09
N THR A 248 -0.08 13.05 18.47
CA THR A 248 0.25 14.38 19.02
C THR A 248 -1.04 15.18 19.17
N ILE A 249 -1.25 15.81 20.33
CA ILE A 249 -2.47 16.59 20.57
C ILE A 249 -2.24 18.03 20.13
N TYR A 250 -3.11 18.52 19.24
CA TYR A 250 -3.16 19.92 18.83
C TYR A 250 -4.46 20.58 19.27
N GLN A 251 -4.36 21.88 19.55
CA GLN A 251 -5.50 22.75 19.72
C GLN A 251 -5.79 23.45 18.40
N PHE A 252 -6.96 23.14 17.84
CA PHE A 252 -7.47 23.73 16.63
C PHE A 252 -8.52 24.80 16.95
N ILE A 253 -8.63 25.80 16.08
CA ILE A 253 -9.62 26.87 16.16
C ILE A 253 -10.68 26.57 15.10
N ALA A 254 -11.89 26.24 15.54
CA ALA A 254 -13.03 26.02 14.67
C ALA A 254 -13.54 27.35 14.07
N ARG A 255 -14.35 27.27 13.02
CA ARG A 255 -14.86 28.45 12.31
C ARG A 255 -15.71 29.38 13.17
N ASP A 256 -16.37 28.83 14.19
CA ASP A 256 -17.13 29.57 15.19
C ASP A 256 -16.26 30.20 16.30
N GLY A 257 -14.93 29.98 16.26
CA GLY A 257 -13.95 30.47 17.22
C GLY A 257 -13.72 29.53 18.42
N THR A 258 -14.44 28.40 18.51
CA THR A 258 -14.23 27.43 19.60
C THR A 258 -12.91 26.68 19.46
N ILE A 259 -12.30 26.32 20.59
CA ILE A 259 -11.10 25.49 20.60
C ILE A 259 -11.52 24.02 20.59
N ARG A 260 -10.96 23.26 19.65
CA ARG A 260 -11.13 21.81 19.50
C ARG A 260 -9.80 21.12 19.75
N TYR A 261 -9.83 19.96 20.39
CA TYR A 261 -8.65 19.14 20.62
C TYR A 261 -8.60 18.03 19.60
N GLY A 262 -7.57 18.02 18.76
CA GLY A 262 -7.34 16.97 17.78
C GLY A 262 -6.12 16.13 18.13
N GLU A 263 -6.31 14.83 18.33
CA GLU A 263 -5.21 13.86 18.37
C GLU A 263 -4.81 13.52 16.93
N VAL A 264 -3.59 13.92 16.54
CA VAL A 264 -3.09 13.81 15.17
C VAL A 264 -2.05 12.71 15.06
N SER A 265 -2.25 11.86 14.06
CA SER A 265 -1.28 10.88 13.58
C SER A 265 -0.92 11.19 12.13
N GLY A 266 0.26 10.78 11.69
CA GLY A 266 0.77 11.16 10.37
C GLY A 266 1.89 10.22 9.90
N SER A 267 1.91 9.94 8.60
CA SER A 267 2.85 9.01 7.98
C SER A 267 3.21 9.44 6.55
N PRO A 268 4.43 9.13 6.08
CA PRO A 268 4.84 9.44 4.74
C PRO A 268 4.23 8.42 3.76
N ILE A 269 3.78 8.89 2.61
CA ILE A 269 3.43 8.06 1.45
C ILE A 269 4.69 7.95 0.60
N ILE A 270 5.16 6.71 0.41
CA ILE A 270 6.40 6.41 -0.31
C ILE A 270 6.08 5.69 -1.62
N SER A 271 6.67 6.14 -2.72
CA SER A 271 6.62 5.48 -4.02
C SER A 271 8.02 5.44 -4.63
N ASN A 272 8.44 4.27 -5.12
CA ASN A 272 9.79 4.04 -5.67
C ASN A 272 10.93 4.51 -4.75
N GLY A 273 10.78 4.32 -3.43
CA GLY A 273 11.77 4.74 -2.43
C GLY A 273 11.84 6.24 -2.17
N GLN A 274 10.95 7.04 -2.76
CA GLN A 274 10.84 8.48 -2.54
C GLN A 274 9.54 8.84 -1.82
N ILE A 275 9.60 9.76 -0.87
CA ILE A 275 8.41 10.31 -0.21
C ILE A 275 7.72 11.23 -1.22
N ILE A 276 6.46 10.92 -1.53
CA ILE A 276 5.65 11.67 -2.51
C ILE A 276 4.58 12.54 -1.86
N ALA A 277 4.17 12.20 -0.63
CA ALA A 277 3.14 12.91 0.13
C ALA A 277 3.21 12.53 1.62
N ILE A 278 2.43 13.22 2.46
CA ILE A 278 2.16 12.86 3.85
C ILE A 278 0.65 12.70 4.00
N ILE A 279 0.22 11.61 4.64
CA ILE A 279 -1.16 11.42 5.08
C ILE A 279 -1.24 11.62 6.58
N SER A 280 -2.23 12.39 7.02
CA SER A 280 -2.48 12.69 8.41
C SER A 280 -3.95 12.45 8.76
N VAL A 281 -4.18 11.98 9.98
CA VAL A 281 -5.51 11.76 10.56
C VAL A 281 -5.59 12.51 11.87
N ALA A 282 -6.57 13.41 11.99
CA ALA A 282 -6.87 14.16 13.20
C ALA A 282 -8.22 13.71 13.78
N ARG A 283 -8.16 13.08 14.95
CA ARG A 283 -9.34 12.63 15.71
C ARG A 283 -9.78 13.71 16.69
N ASP A 284 -11.05 14.09 16.64
CA ASP A 284 -11.61 15.00 17.64
C ASP A 284 -11.72 14.29 19.00
N ILE A 285 -11.01 14.80 20.00
CA ILE A 285 -11.03 14.33 21.39
C ILE A 285 -11.55 15.42 22.35
N THR A 286 -12.25 16.43 21.83
CA THR A 286 -12.73 17.57 22.61
C THR A 286 -13.64 17.14 23.75
N ASP A 287 -14.67 16.35 23.48
CA ASP A 287 -15.61 15.88 24.51
C ASP A 287 -14.92 15.06 25.60
N ARG A 288 -13.95 14.21 25.19
CA ARG A 288 -13.14 13.43 26.11
C ARG A 288 -12.31 14.35 27.01
N LYS A 289 -11.63 15.35 26.44
CA LYS A 289 -10.80 16.28 27.19
C LYS A 289 -11.60 17.14 28.15
N LEU A 290 -12.73 17.69 27.69
CA LEU A 290 -13.62 18.48 28.54
C LEU A 290 -14.19 17.65 29.70
N THR A 291 -14.51 16.37 29.45
CA THR A 291 -15.00 15.47 30.50
C THR A 291 -13.89 15.14 31.51
N GLU A 292 -12.69 14.84 31.05
CA GLU A 292 -11.52 14.59 31.91
C GLU A 292 -11.17 15.81 32.76
N ASP A 293 -11.17 17.02 32.17
CA ASP A 293 -10.86 18.26 32.87
C ASP A 293 -11.97 18.64 33.87
N ALA A 294 -13.24 18.52 33.50
CA ALA A 294 -14.36 18.78 34.41
C ALA A 294 -14.37 17.82 35.60
N LEU A 295 -14.07 16.54 35.36
CA LEU A 295 -13.92 15.54 36.43
C LEU A 295 -12.77 15.92 37.36
N ARG A 296 -11.61 16.27 36.81
CA ARG A 296 -10.43 16.68 37.57
C ARG A 296 -10.70 17.94 38.41
N GLU A 297 -11.31 18.97 37.83
CA GLU A 297 -11.68 20.19 38.57
C GLU A 297 -12.69 19.89 39.69
N SER A 298 -13.67 18.99 39.44
CA SER A 298 -14.62 18.57 40.47
C SER A 298 -13.95 17.80 41.60
N GLU A 299 -13.03 16.88 41.29
CA GLU A 299 -12.25 16.13 42.29
C GLU A 299 -11.35 17.06 43.13
N GLU A 300 -10.66 18.01 42.49
CA GLU A 300 -9.81 18.99 43.17
C GLU A 300 -10.65 19.93 44.06
N LYS A 301 -11.81 20.38 43.56
CA LYS A 301 -12.74 21.19 44.35
C LYS A 301 -13.29 20.44 45.55
N PHE A 302 -13.71 19.19 45.38
CA PHE A 302 -14.20 18.35 46.47
C PHE A 302 -13.11 18.10 47.52
N ARG A 303 -11.90 17.74 47.07
CA ARG A 303 -10.73 17.55 47.94
C ARG A 303 -10.47 18.81 48.77
N LYS A 304 -10.42 19.98 48.14
CA LYS A 304 -10.15 21.24 48.82
C LYS A 304 -11.25 21.61 49.83
N ILE A 305 -12.52 21.41 49.47
CA ILE A 305 -13.64 21.64 50.41
C ILE A 305 -13.49 20.76 51.64
N LEU A 306 -13.20 19.47 51.48
CA LEU A 306 -13.04 18.56 52.61
C LEU A 306 -11.79 18.87 53.45
N GLU A 307 -10.68 19.25 52.81
CA GLU A 307 -9.44 19.63 53.50
C GLU A 307 -9.60 20.90 54.36
N ASP A 308 -10.32 21.90 53.83
CA ASP A 308 -10.55 23.19 54.51
C ASP A 308 -11.76 23.16 55.48
N MET A 309 -12.59 22.11 55.44
CA MET A 309 -13.78 21.98 56.29
C MET A 309 -13.41 21.85 57.77
N GLU A 310 -13.96 22.74 58.62
CA GLU A 310 -13.76 22.67 60.08
C GLU A 310 -14.63 21.60 60.76
N ASP A 311 -15.72 21.17 60.12
CA ASP A 311 -16.57 20.10 60.61
C ASP A 311 -15.96 18.70 60.44
N VAL A 312 -16.40 17.77 61.28
CA VAL A 312 -15.99 16.37 61.23
C VAL A 312 -16.71 15.72 60.05
N TYR A 313 -15.93 15.29 59.05
CA TYR A 313 -16.43 14.51 57.93
C TYR A 313 -15.65 13.19 57.84
N PHE A 314 -16.38 12.09 57.86
CA PHE A 314 -15.86 10.75 57.63
C PHE A 314 -16.86 9.94 56.82
N GLU A 315 -16.34 9.01 56.03
CA GLU A 315 -17.13 8.05 55.27
C GLU A 315 -16.94 6.67 55.88
N VAL A 316 -17.99 5.84 55.84
CA VAL A 316 -17.95 4.46 56.28
C VAL A 316 -18.48 3.53 55.20
N ASP A 317 -17.97 2.31 55.15
CA ASP A 317 -18.57 1.26 54.33
C ASP A 317 -19.88 0.72 54.93
N ILE A 318 -20.50 -0.24 54.24
CA ILE A 318 -21.75 -0.89 54.68
C ILE A 318 -21.63 -1.63 56.02
N THR A 319 -20.41 -1.93 56.48
CA THR A 319 -20.16 -2.58 57.77
C THR A 319 -19.90 -1.57 58.90
N GLY A 320 -19.80 -0.28 58.54
CA GLY A 320 -19.49 0.81 59.47
C GLY A 320 -17.99 1.01 59.71
N MET A 321 -17.13 0.48 58.83
CA MET A 321 -15.69 0.72 58.88
C MET A 321 -15.36 2.02 58.17
N ILE A 322 -14.54 2.87 58.79
CA ILE A 322 -14.19 4.19 58.26
C ILE A 322 -13.30 4.04 57.02
N THR A 323 -13.76 4.56 55.88
CA THR A 323 -13.07 4.51 54.58
C THR A 323 -12.41 5.83 54.20
N PHE A 324 -12.89 6.94 54.77
CA PHE A 324 -12.33 8.27 54.54
C PHE A 324 -12.50 9.13 55.79
N VAL A 325 -11.55 10.04 56.03
CA VAL A 325 -11.62 11.09 57.05
C VAL A 325 -11.02 12.38 56.53
N ASN A 326 -11.65 13.51 56.84
CA ASN A 326 -11.09 14.82 56.61
C ASN A 326 -10.12 15.24 57.75
N PRO A 327 -9.26 16.26 57.55
CA PRO A 327 -8.29 16.69 58.58
C PRO A 327 -8.92 17.09 59.92
N SER A 328 -10.12 17.70 59.89
CA SER A 328 -10.81 18.09 61.12
C SER A 328 -11.28 16.91 61.95
N SER A 329 -11.62 15.78 61.32
CA SER A 329 -11.91 14.52 62.03
C SER A 329 -10.71 14.05 62.84
N CYS A 330 -9.51 14.10 62.27
CA CYS A 330 -8.27 13.75 62.98
C CYS A 330 -8.01 14.72 64.15
N LYS A 331 -8.13 16.04 63.90
CA LYS A 331 -7.91 17.07 64.94
C LYS A 331 -8.89 16.96 66.11
N LYS A 332 -10.17 16.72 65.84
CA LYS A 332 -11.23 16.66 66.88
C LYS A 332 -11.26 15.33 67.62
N SER A 333 -10.95 14.22 66.93
CA SER A 333 -10.90 12.89 67.57
C SER A 333 -9.58 12.62 68.29
N GLY A 334 -8.49 13.29 67.89
CA GLY A 334 -7.15 13.07 68.43
C GLY A 334 -6.39 11.90 67.79
N TYR A 335 -7.02 11.16 66.88
CA TYR A 335 -6.39 10.06 66.14
C TYR A 335 -5.78 10.55 64.83
N THR A 336 -4.74 9.87 64.37
CA THR A 336 -4.18 10.06 63.03
C THR A 336 -5.12 9.48 61.97
N LYS A 337 -4.94 9.91 60.72
CA LYS A 337 -5.73 9.40 59.59
C LYS A 337 -5.54 7.89 59.44
N GLU A 338 -4.31 7.42 59.59
CA GLU A 338 -3.93 6.02 59.45
C GLU A 338 -4.54 5.15 60.55
N GLU A 339 -4.68 5.69 61.77
CA GLU A 339 -5.38 5.00 62.85
C GLU A 339 -6.89 4.93 62.61
N LEU A 340 -7.51 6.02 62.13
CA LEU A 340 -8.95 6.06 61.91
C LEU A 340 -9.40 5.19 60.74
N LEU A 341 -8.60 5.08 59.68
CA LEU A 341 -8.95 4.27 58.51
C LEU A 341 -9.03 2.79 58.89
N GLY A 342 -10.19 2.18 58.62
CA GLY A 342 -10.50 0.79 58.99
C GLY A 342 -10.96 0.60 60.44
N MET A 343 -11.03 1.64 61.27
CA MET A 343 -11.71 1.55 62.56
C MET A 343 -13.23 1.53 62.37
N SER A 344 -13.93 0.86 63.29
CA SER A 344 -15.39 0.94 63.32
C SER A 344 -15.81 2.28 63.93
N PHE A 345 -16.75 3.00 63.30
CA PHE A 345 -17.23 4.29 63.84
C PHE A 345 -17.76 4.19 65.28
N LYS A 346 -18.20 2.99 65.70
CA LYS A 346 -18.67 2.69 67.07
C LYS A 346 -17.57 2.88 68.12
N GLN A 347 -16.30 2.68 67.75
CA GLN A 347 -15.16 2.77 68.66
C GLN A 347 -14.80 4.22 69.02
N ILE A 348 -15.21 5.18 68.19
CA ILE A 348 -14.90 6.61 68.36
C ILE A 348 -16.14 7.44 68.72
N SER A 349 -17.29 6.80 68.93
CA SER A 349 -18.57 7.44 69.27
C SER A 349 -18.86 7.36 70.78
N VAL A 350 -19.54 8.37 71.33
CA VAL A 350 -19.95 8.36 72.75
C VAL A 350 -21.04 7.31 73.02
N PRO A 351 -20.96 6.52 74.12
CA PRO A 351 -21.82 5.37 74.38
C PRO A 351 -23.33 5.66 74.36
N ASP A 352 -23.74 6.83 74.85
CA ASP A 352 -25.16 7.20 74.98
C ASP A 352 -25.87 7.45 73.63
N GLY A 353 -25.14 7.59 72.52
CA GLY A 353 -25.69 7.89 71.19
C GLY A 353 -25.66 6.72 70.19
N ILE A 354 -24.88 5.67 70.43
CA ILE A 354 -24.57 4.62 69.44
C ILE A 354 -25.83 3.86 69.01
N GLY A 355 -26.73 3.55 69.95
CA GLY A 355 -27.97 2.81 69.66
C GLY A 355 -28.92 3.56 68.72
N GLN A 356 -29.02 4.88 68.88
CA GLN A 356 -29.88 5.72 68.05
C GLN A 356 -29.31 5.89 66.64
N VAL A 357 -27.99 6.12 66.54
CA VAL A 357 -27.29 6.25 65.24
C VAL A 357 -27.34 4.95 64.45
N MET A 358 -27.19 3.80 65.10
CA MET A 358 -27.32 2.48 64.46
C MET A 358 -28.72 2.22 63.91
N LYS A 359 -29.76 2.66 64.63
CA LYS A 359 -31.14 2.56 64.14
C LYS A 359 -31.33 3.39 62.87
N TYR A 360 -30.87 4.65 62.87
CA TYR A 360 -30.95 5.50 61.69
C TYR A 360 -30.10 4.99 60.52
N PHE A 361 -28.90 4.47 60.77
CA PHE A 361 -28.09 3.82 59.74
C PHE A 361 -28.82 2.63 59.11
N GLY A 362 -29.43 1.76 59.93
CA GLY A 362 -30.20 0.61 59.45
C GLY A 362 -31.43 1.01 58.63
N GLU A 363 -32.12 2.08 59.02
CA GLU A 363 -33.27 2.62 58.28
C GLU A 363 -32.85 3.23 56.94
N ILE A 364 -31.80 4.07 56.90
CA ILE A 364 -31.30 4.73 55.68
C ILE A 364 -30.88 3.72 54.61
N PHE A 365 -30.17 2.64 55.00
CA PHE A 365 -29.73 1.61 54.05
C PHE A 365 -30.86 0.67 53.58
N GLN A 366 -32.01 0.62 54.26
CA GLN A 366 -33.17 -0.17 53.83
C GLN A 366 -34.12 0.60 52.92
N THR A 367 -34.14 1.93 53.01
CA THR A 367 -35.09 2.76 52.25
C THR A 367 -34.58 3.27 50.90
N GLY A 368 -33.27 3.17 50.64
CA GLY A 368 -32.64 3.61 49.38
C GLY A 368 -32.30 5.09 49.38
#